data_AF-A0AAW4BJS3-F1
#
_entry.id   AF-A0AAW4BJS3-F1
#
_cell.length_a   1.000
_cell.length_b   1.000
_cell.length_c   1.000
_cell.angle_alpha   90.00
_cell.angle_beta   90.00
_cell.angle_gamma   90.00
#
_symmetry.space_group_name_H-M   'P 1'
#
loop_
_entity.id
_entity.type
_entity.pdbx_description
1 polymer ?
#
loop_
_entity_poly.entity_id
_entity_poly.type
_entity_poly.pdbx_seq_one_letter_code
_entity_poly.pdbx_strand_id
1 'polypeptide(L)'
;MIVGFHVSLYFASWRAARQALVNCFLPKQEYCSQYGIHISEAEWPCHHIPEELVCDNGEMIGLQPEEHLVPFTQLSFAPPYRPDRKSFVERRFDILNKKAIHPLLGATRRGKVVRGEVDPRKLAIYTLHEVTQLLIEAVLEHNRDILKRLAFETPLLIEKDLAPTPINCWKVNVELQRHSLIEANYDDVISRLLPPEMVSMTGDGILYNGMYFTNKRII
;
A
#
# COMPACT_ATOMS: atom_id res chain seq x y z
N MET A 1 -7.99 7.62 -3.85
CA MET A 1 -6.90 7.73 -2.87
C MET A 1 -5.96 6.55 -3.05
N ILE A 2 -4.68 6.65 -2.70
CA ILE A 2 -3.81 5.48 -2.52
C ILE A 2 -3.93 5.08 -1.04
N VAL A 3 -4.33 3.84 -0.78
CA VAL A 3 -4.70 3.37 0.57
C VAL A 3 -3.59 2.58 1.28
N GLY A 4 -2.57 2.16 0.54
CA GLY A 4 -1.43 1.43 1.04
C GLY A 4 -0.57 0.96 -0.15
N PHE A 5 0.66 0.58 0.14
CA PHE A 5 1.57 -0.04 -0.82
C PHE A 5 2.66 -0.82 -0.08
N HIS A 6 3.39 -1.66 -0.81
CA HIS A 6 4.56 -2.36 -0.31
C HIS A 6 5.65 -2.36 -1.38
N VAL A 7 6.92 -2.19 -0.96
CA VAL A 7 8.08 -2.23 -1.85
C VAL A 7 8.95 -3.39 -1.41
N SER A 8 9.34 -4.23 -2.36
CA SER A 8 10.21 -5.38 -2.09
C SER A 8 11.14 -5.65 -3.27
N LEU A 9 12.26 -6.32 -2.99
CA LEU A 9 13.17 -6.83 -4.02
C LEU A 9 12.68 -8.14 -4.65
N TYR A 10 11.57 -8.66 -4.16
CA TYR A 10 11.00 -9.91 -4.63
C TYR A 10 10.05 -9.65 -5.80
N PHE A 11 9.88 -10.68 -6.63
CA PHE A 11 8.93 -10.62 -7.72
C PHE A 11 7.49 -10.46 -7.20
N ALA A 12 6.65 -9.88 -8.04
CA ALA A 12 5.23 -9.78 -7.79
C ALA A 12 4.67 -11.18 -7.51
N SER A 13 4.09 -11.35 -6.32
CA SER A 13 3.65 -12.62 -5.76
C SER A 13 2.68 -12.38 -4.63
N TRP A 14 1.93 -13.40 -4.23
CA TRP A 14 1.08 -13.37 -3.02
C TRP A 14 1.84 -12.84 -1.79
N ARG A 15 3.13 -13.20 -1.65
CA ARG A 15 3.96 -12.72 -0.55
C ARG A 15 4.13 -11.20 -0.52
N ALA A 16 4.28 -10.56 -1.67
CA ALA A 16 4.34 -9.11 -1.76
C ALA A 16 2.94 -8.48 -1.61
N ALA A 17 1.92 -9.11 -2.21
CA ALA A 17 0.55 -8.63 -2.17
C ALA A 17 -0.02 -8.60 -0.75
N ARG A 18 0.16 -9.65 0.05
CA ARG A 18 -0.31 -9.69 1.44
C ARG A 18 0.32 -8.60 2.32
N GLN A 19 1.59 -8.25 2.08
CA GLN A 19 2.24 -7.15 2.79
C GLN A 19 1.65 -5.80 2.41
N ALA A 20 1.32 -5.60 1.12
CA ALA A 20 0.59 -4.42 0.70
C ALA A 20 -0.80 -4.35 1.35
N LEU A 21 -1.49 -5.48 1.50
CA LEU A 21 -2.81 -5.55 2.16
C LEU A 21 -2.72 -5.26 3.66
N VAL A 22 -1.72 -5.77 4.37
CA VAL A 22 -1.44 -5.37 5.77
C VAL A 22 -1.29 -3.86 5.86
N ASN A 23 -0.47 -3.27 4.98
CA ASN A 23 -0.30 -1.82 4.93
C ASN A 23 -1.59 -1.08 4.53
N CYS A 24 -2.52 -1.70 3.80
CA CYS A 24 -3.83 -1.12 3.47
C CYS A 24 -4.82 -1.18 4.65
N PHE A 25 -4.82 -2.27 5.42
CA PHE A 25 -5.81 -2.52 6.47
C PHE A 25 -5.40 -1.99 7.83
N LEU A 26 -4.11 -1.78 8.10
CA LEU A 26 -3.64 -1.27 9.39
C LEU A 26 -3.39 0.25 9.39
N PRO A 27 -3.35 0.90 10.57
CA PRO A 27 -2.99 2.31 10.69
C PRO A 27 -1.60 2.64 10.12
N LYS A 28 -1.50 3.78 9.43
CA LYS A 28 -0.28 4.15 8.68
C LYS A 28 0.80 4.78 9.56
N GLN A 29 0.46 5.16 10.79
CA GLN A 29 1.39 5.83 11.70
C GLN A 29 2.59 4.93 12.02
N GLU A 30 2.33 3.67 12.40
CA GLU A 30 3.39 2.69 12.66
C GLU A 30 4.22 2.42 11.40
N TYR A 31 3.56 2.19 10.26
CA TYR A 31 4.23 1.96 8.99
C TYR A 31 5.14 3.13 8.58
N CYS A 32 4.64 4.37 8.63
CA CYS A 32 5.42 5.56 8.28
C CYS A 32 6.58 5.79 9.26
N SER A 33 6.39 5.52 10.55
CA SER A 33 7.45 5.70 11.56
C SER A 33 8.67 4.82 11.31
N GLN A 34 8.50 3.64 10.71
CA GLN A 34 9.60 2.76 10.32
C GLN A 34 10.52 3.39 9.28
N TYR A 35 10.06 4.43 8.57
CA TYR A 35 10.83 5.19 7.57
C TYR A 35 11.10 6.63 8.02
N GLY A 36 11.01 6.92 9.33
CA GLY A 36 11.28 8.25 9.88
C GLY A 36 10.22 9.31 9.56
N ILE A 37 9.05 8.90 9.07
CA ILE A 37 7.95 9.81 8.71
C ILE A 37 6.90 9.77 9.82
N HIS A 38 6.61 10.92 10.42
CA HIS A 38 5.59 11.06 11.44
C HIS A 38 4.36 11.76 10.87
N ILE A 39 3.23 11.04 10.86
CA ILE A 39 1.94 11.56 10.42
C ILE A 39 0.87 11.41 11.51
N SER A 40 -0.11 12.29 11.46
CA SER A 40 -1.37 12.08 12.15
C SER A 40 -2.25 11.09 11.39
N GLU A 41 -3.17 10.43 12.08
CA GLU A 41 -4.17 9.55 11.46
C GLU A 41 -4.97 10.29 10.37
N ALA A 42 -5.25 11.57 10.59
CA ALA A 42 -5.98 12.43 9.66
C ALA A 42 -5.27 12.66 8.32
N GLU A 43 -3.96 12.41 8.21
CA GLU A 43 -3.21 12.57 6.96
C GLU A 43 -3.26 11.33 6.07
N TRP A 44 -3.56 10.16 6.65
CA TRP A 44 -3.76 8.93 5.90
C TRP A 44 -4.75 7.98 6.60
N PRO A 45 -6.06 8.33 6.59
CA PRO A 45 -7.07 7.77 7.50
C PRO A 45 -7.65 6.41 7.07
N CYS A 46 -7.11 5.77 6.04
CA CYS A 46 -7.60 4.45 5.64
C CYS A 46 -6.93 3.37 6.49
N HIS A 47 -7.69 2.56 7.20
CA HIS A 47 -7.25 1.35 7.91
C HIS A 47 -8.44 0.37 8.01
N HIS A 48 -9.18 0.24 6.92
CA HIS A 48 -10.40 -0.53 6.86
C HIS A 48 -10.31 -1.61 5.79
N ILE A 49 -11.10 -2.66 5.97
CA ILE A 49 -11.27 -3.76 5.04
C ILE A 49 -12.47 -3.43 4.13
N PRO A 50 -12.33 -3.48 2.80
CA PRO A 50 -13.44 -3.26 1.88
C PRO A 50 -14.38 -4.47 1.84
N GLU A 51 -15.66 -4.25 1.53
CA GLU A 51 -16.61 -5.34 1.24
C GLU A 51 -16.13 -6.24 0.08
N GLU A 52 -15.63 -5.64 -1.00
CA GLU A 52 -15.10 -6.36 -2.17
C GLU A 52 -13.70 -5.85 -2.55
N LEU A 53 -12.77 -6.78 -2.75
CA LEU A 53 -11.43 -6.53 -3.25
C LEU A 53 -11.28 -7.05 -4.69
N VAL A 54 -11.29 -6.12 -5.65
CA VAL A 54 -11.07 -6.42 -7.06
C VAL A 54 -9.57 -6.58 -7.34
N CYS A 55 -9.18 -7.77 -7.78
CA CYS A 55 -7.80 -8.15 -8.04
C CYS A 55 -7.53 -8.41 -9.52
N ASP A 56 -6.26 -8.30 -9.91
CA ASP A 56 -5.79 -8.81 -11.20
C ASP A 56 -5.58 -10.33 -11.14
N ASN A 57 -5.62 -10.97 -12.30
CA ASN A 57 -5.51 -12.42 -12.48
C ASN A 57 -4.08 -12.97 -12.25
N GLY A 58 -3.16 -12.18 -11.71
CA GLY A 58 -1.77 -12.56 -11.50
C GLY A 58 -1.53 -13.08 -10.09
N GLU A 59 -1.05 -12.19 -9.22
CA GLU A 59 -0.52 -12.49 -7.89
C GLU A 59 -1.58 -12.94 -6.87
N MET A 60 -2.86 -12.67 -7.18
CA MET A 60 -4.01 -12.90 -6.32
C MET A 60 -4.84 -14.10 -6.75
N ILE A 61 -4.49 -14.76 -7.86
CA ILE A 61 -5.09 -16.04 -8.24
C ILE A 61 -4.40 -17.16 -7.47
N GLY A 62 -5.19 -17.91 -6.71
CA GLY A 62 -4.74 -19.12 -6.02
C GLY A 62 -5.46 -19.34 -4.69
N LEU A 63 -5.29 -20.55 -4.15
CA LEU A 63 -5.93 -20.98 -2.90
C LEU A 63 -5.50 -20.13 -1.69
N GLN A 64 -4.25 -19.68 -1.66
CA GLN A 64 -3.73 -18.90 -0.54
C GLN A 64 -4.42 -17.52 -0.41
N PRO A 65 -4.45 -16.67 -1.46
CA PRO A 65 -5.26 -15.45 -1.43
C PRO A 65 -6.70 -15.69 -0.97
N GLU A 66 -7.37 -16.71 -1.50
CA GLU A 66 -8.76 -17.04 -1.14
C GLU A 66 -8.91 -17.41 0.34
N GLU A 67 -8.09 -18.33 0.84
CA GLU A 67 -8.13 -18.79 2.25
C GLU A 67 -7.91 -17.65 3.24
N HIS A 68 -6.97 -16.74 2.92
CA HIS A 68 -6.61 -15.65 3.82
C HIS A 68 -7.52 -14.42 3.71
N LEU A 69 -8.16 -14.17 2.55
CA LEU A 69 -8.91 -12.93 2.32
C LEU A 69 -10.42 -13.09 2.26
N VAL A 70 -10.97 -14.20 1.77
CA VAL A 70 -12.44 -14.42 1.76
C VAL A 70 -13.10 -14.19 3.13
N PRO A 71 -12.44 -14.52 4.25
CA PRO A 71 -12.99 -14.24 5.58
C PRO A 71 -13.01 -12.76 5.98
N PHE A 72 -12.24 -11.91 5.29
CA PHE A 72 -12.20 -10.47 5.47
C PHE A 72 -13.04 -9.72 4.43
N THR A 73 -12.99 -10.14 3.17
CA THR A 73 -13.55 -9.42 2.03
C THR A 73 -13.88 -10.38 0.90
N GLN A 74 -14.88 -10.05 0.09
CA GLN A 74 -15.16 -10.78 -1.14
C GLN A 74 -14.02 -10.54 -2.14
N LEU A 75 -13.37 -11.60 -2.59
CA LEU A 75 -12.43 -11.51 -3.70
C LEU A 75 -13.18 -11.55 -5.03
N SER A 76 -12.88 -10.58 -5.89
CA SER A 76 -13.32 -10.61 -7.28
C SER A 76 -12.17 -10.34 -8.23
N PHE A 77 -12.28 -10.90 -9.42
CA PHE A 77 -11.22 -10.84 -10.42
C PHE A 77 -11.69 -10.04 -11.63
N ALA A 78 -10.81 -9.16 -12.13
CA ALA A 78 -11.11 -8.42 -13.35
C ALA A 78 -11.29 -9.40 -14.53
N PRO A 79 -12.38 -9.28 -15.33
CA PRO A 79 -12.59 -10.14 -16.48
C PRO A 79 -11.40 -10.07 -17.43
N PRO A 80 -11.00 -11.20 -18.04
CA PRO A 80 -9.96 -11.17 -19.07
C PRO A 80 -10.38 -10.24 -20.21
N TYR A 81 -9.41 -9.55 -20.81
CA TYR A 81 -9.62 -8.57 -21.88
C TYR A 81 -10.44 -7.32 -21.52
N ARG A 82 -10.44 -6.91 -20.23
CA ARG A 82 -10.96 -5.61 -19.77
C ARG A 82 -9.86 -4.69 -19.22
N PRO A 83 -8.99 -4.10 -20.09
CA PRO A 83 -7.94 -3.18 -19.66
C PRO A 83 -8.46 -1.89 -19.00
N ASP A 84 -9.72 -1.52 -19.28
CA ASP A 84 -10.41 -0.38 -18.69
C ASP A 84 -10.44 -0.43 -17.16
N ARG A 85 -10.54 -1.64 -16.59
CA ARG A 85 -10.55 -1.83 -15.13
C ARG A 85 -9.17 -1.66 -14.48
N LYS A 86 -8.08 -1.72 -15.28
CA LYS A 86 -6.70 -1.54 -14.79
C LYS A 86 -6.20 -0.10 -14.92
N SER A 87 -6.90 0.74 -15.68
CA SER A 87 -6.46 2.11 -15.98
C SER A 87 -6.24 2.97 -14.73
N PHE A 88 -7.00 2.73 -13.66
CA PHE A 88 -6.80 3.42 -12.38
C PHE A 88 -5.48 3.04 -11.73
N VAL A 89 -5.17 1.74 -11.63
CA VAL A 89 -3.95 1.22 -11.00
C VAL A 89 -2.72 1.69 -11.77
N GLU A 90 -2.72 1.53 -13.09
CA GLU A 90 -1.62 1.99 -13.96
C GLU A 90 -1.36 3.49 -13.82
N ARG A 91 -2.44 4.28 -13.73
CA ARG A 91 -2.32 5.73 -13.52
C ARG A 91 -1.74 6.07 -12.14
N ARG A 92 -2.05 5.32 -11.08
CA ARG A 92 -1.41 5.54 -9.76
C ARG A 92 0.08 5.21 -9.80
N PHE A 93 0.46 4.10 -10.42
CA PHE A 93 1.87 3.79 -10.65
C PHE A 93 2.58 4.87 -11.47
N ASP A 94 1.96 5.38 -12.54
CA ASP A 94 2.54 6.46 -13.34
C ASP A 94 2.73 7.76 -12.53
N ILE A 95 1.77 8.11 -11.67
CA ILE A 95 1.89 9.25 -10.76
C ILE A 95 3.08 9.08 -9.81
N LEU A 96 3.16 7.93 -9.12
CA LEU A 96 4.24 7.67 -8.18
C LEU A 96 5.60 7.60 -8.88
N ASN A 97 5.66 6.98 -10.07
CA ASN A 97 6.88 6.94 -10.85
C ASN A 97 7.35 8.34 -11.24
N LYS A 98 6.44 9.20 -11.70
CA LYS A 98 6.79 10.59 -12.08
C LYS A 98 7.22 11.44 -10.89
N LYS A 99 6.55 11.31 -9.75
CA LYS A 99 6.84 12.10 -8.55
C LYS A 99 8.10 11.62 -7.83
N ALA A 100 8.22 10.32 -7.58
CA ALA A 100 9.25 9.76 -6.71
C ALA A 100 10.41 9.11 -7.48
N ILE A 101 10.14 8.32 -8.52
CA ILE A 101 11.17 7.42 -9.11
C ILE A 101 11.95 8.07 -10.25
N HIS A 102 11.28 8.66 -11.23
CA HIS A 102 11.88 9.24 -12.43
C HIS A 102 12.88 10.40 -12.17
N PRO A 103 12.78 11.15 -11.06
CA PRO A 103 13.81 12.13 -10.67
C PRO A 103 15.08 11.50 -10.10
N LEU A 104 15.06 10.23 -9.68
CA LEU A 104 16.20 9.59 -9.02
C LEU A 104 17.32 9.25 -10.00
N LEU A 105 18.55 9.37 -9.52
CA LEU A 105 19.72 8.87 -10.21
C LEU A 105 19.64 7.34 -10.37
N GLY A 106 19.94 6.86 -11.57
CA GLY A 106 19.84 5.45 -11.93
C GLY A 106 18.43 4.96 -12.25
N ALA A 107 17.40 5.84 -12.24
CA ALA A 107 16.06 5.48 -12.65
C ALA A 107 15.97 5.23 -14.17
N THR A 108 15.35 4.12 -14.55
CA THR A 108 15.06 3.81 -15.95
C THR A 108 13.71 4.38 -16.37
N ARG A 109 13.65 5.03 -17.52
CA ARG A 109 12.38 5.45 -18.15
C ARG A 109 12.00 4.45 -19.25
N ARG A 110 10.71 4.35 -19.58
CA ARG A 110 10.28 3.54 -20.74
C ARG A 110 10.97 4.07 -22.00
N GLY A 111 11.83 3.26 -22.60
CA GLY A 111 12.60 3.61 -23.80
C GLY A 111 13.60 2.51 -24.17
N LYS A 112 14.01 2.45 -25.44
CA LYS A 112 15.10 1.57 -25.87
C LYS A 112 16.41 2.16 -25.36
N VAL A 113 17.21 1.36 -24.65
CA VAL A 113 18.58 1.74 -24.29
C VAL A 113 19.36 1.96 -25.58
N VAL A 114 19.85 3.18 -25.79
CA VAL A 114 20.65 3.52 -26.97
C VAL A 114 22.11 3.19 -26.68
N ARG A 115 22.80 2.62 -27.66
CA ARG A 115 24.23 2.28 -27.54
C ARG A 115 25.03 3.55 -27.24
N GLY A 116 25.67 3.60 -26.07
CA GLY A 116 26.46 4.75 -25.60
C GLY A 116 25.87 5.48 -24.39
N GLU A 117 24.64 5.16 -23.98
CA GLU A 117 24.07 5.69 -22.74
C GLU A 117 24.78 5.12 -21.51
N VAL A 118 24.89 5.94 -20.46
CA VAL A 118 25.44 5.51 -19.16
C VAL A 118 24.51 4.46 -18.58
N ASP A 119 25.07 3.31 -18.19
CA ASP A 119 24.32 2.25 -17.52
C ASP A 119 23.66 2.80 -16.23
N PRO A 120 22.32 2.88 -16.16
CA PRO A 120 21.61 3.42 -15.01
C PRO A 120 21.94 2.68 -13.70
N ARG A 121 22.29 1.40 -13.79
CA ARG A 121 22.67 0.58 -12.62
C ARG A 121 23.91 1.12 -11.92
N LYS A 122 24.81 1.77 -12.66
CA LYS A 122 26.03 2.38 -12.10
C LYS A 122 25.75 3.69 -11.36
N LEU A 123 24.57 4.27 -11.57
CA LEU A 123 24.13 5.52 -10.95
C LEU A 123 23.11 5.28 -9.82
N ALA A 124 22.67 4.03 -9.61
CA ALA A 124 21.71 3.68 -8.59
C ALA A 124 22.36 3.70 -7.20
N ILE A 125 22.12 4.79 -6.46
CA ILE A 125 22.70 5.03 -5.13
C ILE A 125 21.70 4.84 -3.98
N TYR A 126 20.41 4.72 -4.29
CA TYR A 126 19.35 4.68 -3.28
C TYR A 126 19.11 3.28 -2.75
N THR A 127 18.92 3.18 -1.44
CA THR A 127 18.53 1.96 -0.73
C THR A 127 17.03 1.71 -0.84
N LEU A 128 16.59 0.47 -0.58
CA LEU A 128 15.17 0.13 -0.53
C LEU A 128 14.42 0.99 0.49
N HIS A 129 15.07 1.32 1.62
CA HIS A 129 14.51 2.16 2.67
C HIS A 129 14.24 3.59 2.15
N GLU A 130 15.24 4.23 1.54
CA GLU A 130 15.11 5.58 0.98
C GLU A 130 14.08 5.64 -0.15
N VAL A 131 14.07 4.66 -1.05
CA VAL A 131 13.05 4.57 -2.11
C VAL A 131 11.64 4.45 -1.51
N THR A 132 11.49 3.66 -0.44
CA THR A 132 10.19 3.50 0.22
C THR A 132 9.78 4.78 0.92
N GLN A 133 10.69 5.47 1.60
CA GLN A 133 10.44 6.78 2.20
C GLN A 133 9.93 7.79 1.17
N LEU A 134 10.62 7.93 0.03
CA LEU A 134 10.23 8.81 -1.06
C LEU A 134 8.83 8.46 -1.63
N LEU A 135 8.50 7.17 -1.70
CA LEU A 135 7.17 6.73 -2.14
C LEU A 135 6.09 7.05 -1.10
N ILE A 136 6.37 6.96 0.21
CA ILE A 136 5.43 7.37 1.26
C ILE A 136 5.12 8.86 1.11
N GLU A 137 6.14 9.69 0.98
CA GLU A 137 5.98 11.14 0.80
C GLU A 137 5.16 11.46 -0.46
N ALA A 138 5.47 10.80 -1.58
CA ALA A 138 4.72 10.99 -2.83
C ALA A 138 3.25 10.54 -2.72
N VAL A 139 2.95 9.51 -1.92
CA VAL A 139 1.57 9.09 -1.64
C VAL A 139 0.84 10.13 -0.77
N LEU A 140 1.48 10.62 0.29
CA LEU A 140 0.91 11.65 1.15
C LEU A 140 0.60 12.94 0.37
N GLU A 141 1.53 13.36 -0.49
CA GLU A 141 1.32 14.47 -1.41
C GLU A 141 0.15 14.18 -2.35
N HIS A 142 0.17 13.02 -3.03
CA HIS A 142 -0.90 12.64 -3.95
C HIS A 142 -2.29 12.60 -3.31
N ASN A 143 -2.39 12.12 -2.06
CA ASN A 143 -3.66 12.03 -1.35
C ASN A 143 -4.21 13.42 -0.97
N ARG A 144 -3.34 14.44 -0.89
CA ARG A 144 -3.70 15.85 -0.65
C ARG A 144 -3.83 16.69 -1.93
N ASP A 145 -3.40 16.17 -3.08
CA ASP A 145 -3.48 16.88 -4.35
C ASP A 145 -4.93 17.21 -4.75
N ILE A 146 -5.12 18.41 -5.30
CA ILE A 146 -6.40 18.83 -5.88
C ILE A 146 -6.62 18.10 -7.21
N LEU A 147 -7.61 17.22 -7.24
CA LEU A 147 -8.05 16.53 -8.46
C LEU A 147 -9.39 17.10 -8.89
N LYS A 148 -9.37 18.05 -9.82
CA LYS A 148 -10.59 18.74 -10.32
C LYS A 148 -11.72 17.78 -10.71
N ARG A 149 -11.37 16.60 -11.24
CA ARG A 149 -12.32 15.54 -11.59
C ARG A 149 -13.20 15.11 -10.40
N LEU A 150 -12.64 15.05 -9.19
CA LEU A 150 -13.38 14.65 -7.98
C LEU A 150 -14.52 15.62 -7.65
N ALA A 151 -14.38 16.91 -7.97
CA ALA A 151 -15.47 17.88 -7.77
C ALA A 151 -16.72 17.53 -8.58
N PHE A 152 -16.54 16.94 -9.78
CA PHE A 152 -17.65 16.51 -10.63
C PHE A 152 -18.19 15.13 -10.25
N GLU A 153 -17.33 14.24 -9.76
CA GLU A 153 -17.70 12.86 -9.39
C GLU A 153 -18.33 12.76 -8.00
N THR A 154 -18.03 13.71 -7.11
CA THR A 154 -18.49 13.68 -5.73
C THR A 154 -19.11 15.03 -5.37
N PRO A 155 -20.42 15.23 -5.66
CA PRO A 155 -21.14 16.47 -5.33
C PRO A 155 -21.04 16.87 -3.85
N LEU A 156 -20.91 15.88 -2.95
CA LEU A 156 -20.71 16.10 -1.52
C LEU A 156 -19.52 17.01 -1.18
N LEU A 157 -18.46 17.00 -2.01
CA LEU A 157 -17.31 17.86 -1.79
C LEU A 157 -17.67 19.33 -1.99
N ILE A 158 -18.55 19.62 -2.96
CA ILE A 158 -19.05 20.98 -3.21
C ILE A 158 -20.04 21.37 -2.10
N GLU A 159 -20.96 20.48 -1.74
CA GLU A 159 -21.96 20.73 -0.69
C GLU A 159 -21.33 21.04 0.68
N LYS A 160 -20.21 20.38 1.01
CA LYS A 160 -19.47 20.56 2.27
C LYS A 160 -18.35 21.60 2.19
N ASP A 161 -18.21 22.31 1.07
CA ASP A 161 -17.13 23.27 0.80
C ASP A 161 -15.72 22.69 1.05
N LEU A 162 -15.51 21.45 0.62
CA LEU A 162 -14.24 20.73 0.76
C LEU A 162 -13.44 20.77 -0.54
N ALA A 163 -12.14 21.03 -0.42
CA ALA A 163 -11.23 20.93 -1.56
C ALA A 163 -11.30 19.52 -2.18
N PRO A 164 -11.31 19.38 -3.53
CA PRO A 164 -11.54 18.11 -4.19
C PRO A 164 -10.26 17.25 -4.21
N THR A 165 -9.88 16.77 -3.04
CA THR A 165 -8.70 15.94 -2.80
C THR A 165 -9.12 14.50 -2.52
N PRO A 166 -8.28 13.50 -2.84
CA PRO A 166 -8.57 12.10 -2.53
C PRO A 166 -8.87 11.88 -1.04
N ILE A 167 -8.15 12.56 -0.15
CA ILE A 167 -8.33 12.43 1.29
C ILE A 167 -9.66 13.04 1.78
N ASN A 168 -10.07 14.19 1.26
CA ASN A 168 -11.36 14.79 1.64
C ASN A 168 -12.52 13.95 1.11
N CYS A 169 -12.39 13.41 -0.10
CA CYS A 169 -13.36 12.46 -0.66
C CYS A 169 -13.50 11.21 0.23
N TRP A 170 -12.39 10.67 0.74
CA TRP A 170 -12.43 9.58 1.70
C TRP A 170 -13.15 9.98 2.99
N LYS A 171 -12.70 11.05 3.65
CA LYS A 171 -13.22 11.51 4.93
C LYS A 171 -14.71 11.80 4.90
N VAL A 172 -15.20 12.51 3.88
CA VAL A 172 -16.63 12.88 3.79
C VAL A 172 -17.53 11.65 3.60
N ASN A 173 -17.08 10.64 2.86
CA ASN A 173 -17.86 9.42 2.68
C ASN A 173 -17.88 8.58 3.96
N VAL A 174 -16.77 8.52 4.70
CA VAL A 174 -16.71 7.85 6.02
C VAL A 174 -17.59 8.55 7.06
N GLU A 175 -17.49 9.88 7.16
CA GLU A 175 -18.30 10.69 8.08
C GLU A 175 -19.80 10.50 7.84
N LEU A 176 -20.22 10.42 6.57
CA LEU A 176 -21.62 10.25 6.18
C LEU A 176 -22.07 8.78 6.11
N GLN A 177 -21.22 7.82 6.53
CA GLN A 177 -21.51 6.38 6.47
C GLN A 177 -21.92 5.90 5.07
N ARG A 178 -21.37 6.52 4.02
CA ARG A 178 -21.59 6.17 2.59
C ARG A 178 -20.52 5.22 2.09
N HIS A 179 -20.28 4.14 2.83
CA HIS A 179 -19.25 3.16 2.53
C HIS A 179 -19.60 1.78 3.08
N SER A 180 -19.03 0.73 2.48
CA SER A 180 -19.07 -0.65 2.98
C SER A 180 -17.69 -1.04 3.54
N LEU A 181 -17.16 -0.22 4.45
CA LEU A 181 -15.85 -0.46 5.05
C LEU A 181 -16.02 -1.07 6.43
N ILE A 182 -15.20 -2.07 6.75
CA ILE A 182 -15.18 -2.76 8.04
C ILE A 182 -13.90 -2.36 8.77
N GLU A 183 -14.01 -2.01 10.06
CA GLU A 183 -12.83 -1.76 10.88
C GLU A 183 -12.00 -3.04 11.02
N ALA A 184 -10.71 -2.92 10.79
CA ALA A 184 -9.80 -4.04 10.86
C ALA A 184 -9.33 -4.26 12.30
N ASN A 185 -9.49 -5.49 12.82
CA ASN A 185 -8.79 -5.87 14.05
C ASN A 185 -7.31 -6.12 13.73
N TYR A 186 -6.42 -5.46 14.47
CA TYR A 186 -4.97 -5.53 14.25
C TYR A 186 -4.44 -6.97 14.31
N ASP A 187 -4.80 -7.71 15.36
CA ASP A 187 -4.31 -9.06 15.61
C ASP A 187 -4.84 -10.04 14.56
N ASP A 188 -6.09 -9.88 14.12
CA ASP A 188 -6.67 -10.69 13.05
C ASP A 188 -5.95 -10.47 11.72
N VAL A 189 -5.71 -9.20 11.34
CA VAL A 189 -5.00 -8.88 10.10
C VAL A 189 -3.59 -9.45 10.12
N ILE A 190 -2.85 -9.26 11.22
CA ILE A 190 -1.48 -9.74 11.36
C ILE A 190 -1.43 -11.27 11.33
N SER A 191 -2.23 -11.93 12.17
CA SER A 191 -2.22 -13.40 12.29
C SER A 191 -2.62 -14.11 11.01
N ARG A 192 -3.49 -13.49 10.20
CA ARG A 192 -3.99 -14.10 8.98
C ARG A 192 -3.16 -13.76 7.74
N LEU A 193 -2.61 -12.55 7.63
CA LEU A 193 -1.89 -12.13 6.42
C LEU A 193 -0.37 -12.35 6.53
N LEU A 194 0.22 -12.26 7.72
CA LEU A 194 1.65 -12.51 7.89
C LEU A 194 1.93 -14.01 8.08
N PRO A 195 3.04 -14.52 7.54
CA PRO A 195 3.38 -15.93 7.69
C PRO A 195 3.71 -16.22 9.16
N PRO A 196 3.15 -17.28 9.75
CA PRO A 196 3.63 -17.76 11.03
C PRO A 196 5.04 -18.32 10.86
N GLU A 197 5.88 -18.10 11.87
CA GLU A 197 7.23 -18.67 11.95
C GLU A 197 7.38 -19.44 13.25
N MET A 198 7.98 -20.62 13.18
CA MET A 198 8.27 -21.43 14.35
C MET A 198 9.53 -20.90 15.03
N VAL A 199 9.40 -20.56 16.32
CA VAL A 199 10.46 -19.95 17.12
C VAL A 199 10.74 -20.79 18.35
N SER A 200 11.96 -20.68 18.89
CA SER A 200 12.32 -21.36 20.15
C SER A 200 12.15 -20.40 21.32
N MET A 201 11.41 -20.80 22.35
CA MET A 201 11.39 -20.07 23.62
C MET A 201 12.55 -20.52 24.51
N THR A 202 13.32 -19.56 24.99
CA THR A 202 14.46 -19.77 25.90
C THR A 202 14.29 -18.91 27.15
N GLY A 203 15.13 -19.11 28.17
CA GLY A 203 15.12 -18.27 29.38
C GLY A 203 15.43 -16.80 29.09
N ASP A 204 16.18 -16.51 28.02
CA ASP A 204 16.58 -15.17 27.60
C ASP A 204 15.57 -14.53 26.61
N GLY A 205 14.48 -15.24 26.27
CA GLY A 205 13.43 -14.77 25.37
C GLY A 205 13.21 -15.68 24.15
N ILE A 206 12.59 -15.12 23.12
CA ILE A 206 12.27 -15.80 21.87
C ILE A 206 13.48 -15.77 20.95
N LEU A 207 14.02 -16.95 20.60
CA LEU A 207 15.10 -17.11 19.63
C LEU A 207 14.52 -17.34 18.23
N TYR A 208 14.86 -16.45 17.31
CA TYR A 208 14.52 -16.55 15.89
C TYR A 208 15.68 -16.06 15.01
N ASN A 209 16.11 -16.88 14.05
CA ASN A 209 17.22 -16.58 13.13
C ASN A 209 18.51 -16.07 13.83
N GLY A 210 18.84 -16.64 15.00
CA GLY A 210 20.03 -16.26 15.76
C GLY A 210 19.90 -14.94 16.53
N MET A 211 18.72 -14.32 16.53
CA MET A 211 18.41 -13.11 17.29
C MET A 211 17.44 -13.41 18.44
N TYR A 212 17.64 -12.73 19.57
CA TYR A 212 16.75 -12.82 20.72
C TYR A 212 15.77 -11.66 20.73
N PHE A 213 14.49 -11.98 20.91
CA PHE A 213 13.39 -11.05 21.02
C PHE A 213 12.75 -11.20 22.40
N THR A 214 12.57 -10.09 23.11
CA THR A 214 12.00 -10.07 24.46
C THR A 214 10.80 -9.16 24.52
N ASN A 215 9.75 -9.57 25.23
CA ASN A 215 8.61 -8.72 25.55
C ASN A 215 8.32 -8.85 27.05
N LYS A 216 7.97 -7.73 27.71
CA LYS A 216 7.62 -7.69 29.14
C LYS A 216 6.46 -8.62 29.53
N ARG A 217 5.66 -9.09 28.56
CA ARG A 217 4.57 -10.05 28.79
C ARG A 217 4.99 -11.52 28.67
N ILE A 218 6.20 -11.79 28.18
CA ILE A 218 6.70 -13.15 27.88
C ILE A 218 7.78 -13.60 28.90
N ILE A 219 8.34 -12.65 29.65
CA ILE A 219 9.29 -12.89 30.76
C ILE A 219 8.54 -12.75 32.09
#